data_AF-A0A2E7MUL6-F1
#
_entry.id   AF-A0A2E7MUL6-F1
#
_cell.length_a   1.000
_cell.length_b   1.000
_cell.length_c   1.000
_cell.angle_alpha   90.00
_cell.angle_beta   90.00
_cell.angle_gamma   90.00
#
_symmetry.space_group_name_H-M   'P 1'
#
loop_
_entity.id
_entity.type
_entity.pdbx_description
1 polymer ?
#
loop_
_entity_poly.entity_id
_entity_poly.type
_entity_poly.pdbx_seq_one_letter_code
_entity_poly.pdbx_strand_id
1 'polypeptide(L)'
;MATSVYPLQGGASTQTTLATFIPEIWSNEVKAAYMCRLVVAGLVKNMSMVGKKGDTIHIPAPSRGSVTAKASGTAVTIQADTAGEVQVAIDKHYEYSRLVEDIAAMQALASQRSFYVEDAGYALAKQIDTDLHEVGKYFGDATNDWVGSSSWYCDASGGLTAYATDTVAPADVFTDACFRDLIQKQDDLDVPYDNRAFVIPPSLKNAIMGVDRYVSSDFVSGRAVENAKIGELYGIPIYVSTNCPVVEAAADNSANTGDVKQAMLIHRDTMILAMQQNVRSQTQYKQEWLANLVTSDAVYGVKAYQNTGGFNLIVNA
;
A
#
# COMPACT_ATOMS: atom_id res chain seq x y z
N MET A 1 53.41 -36.87 19.15
CA MET A 1 52.14 -36.65 19.85
C MET A 1 52.16 -35.22 20.37
N ALA A 2 51.45 -34.30 19.72
CA ALA A 2 51.54 -32.88 20.04
C ALA A 2 50.34 -32.47 20.91
N THR A 3 50.57 -32.40 22.21
CA THR A 3 49.82 -31.54 23.14
C THR A 3 50.04 -30.07 22.77
N SER A 4 48.95 -29.29 22.72
CA SER A 4 48.98 -27.85 22.46
C SER A 4 48.69 -27.08 23.76
N VAL A 5 49.46 -26.02 23.98
CA VAL A 5 49.30 -25.02 25.05
C VAL A 5 49.21 -23.66 24.36
N TYR A 6 48.55 -22.69 24.98
CA TYR A 6 48.30 -21.32 24.50
C TYR A 6 49.45 -20.70 23.65
N PRO A 7 49.15 -19.93 22.58
CA PRO A 7 47.88 -19.25 22.29
C PRO A 7 47.21 -19.62 20.94
N LEU A 8 47.16 -20.90 20.54
CA LEU A 8 46.53 -21.32 19.29
C LEU A 8 45.16 -21.99 19.54
N GLN A 9 44.08 -21.20 19.48
CA GLN A 9 42.69 -21.67 19.54
C GLN A 9 42.16 -22.01 18.13
N GLY A 10 42.59 -23.15 17.59
CA GLY A 10 42.20 -23.64 16.25
C GLY A 10 40.89 -24.43 16.18
N GLY A 11 39.97 -24.27 17.12
CA GLY A 11 38.75 -25.09 17.21
C GLY A 11 37.56 -24.44 17.92
N ALA A 12 37.56 -23.12 18.08
CA ALA A 12 36.36 -22.39 18.48
C ALA A 12 35.57 -22.01 17.23
N SER A 13 34.25 -22.14 17.26
CA SER A 13 33.33 -21.62 16.24
C SER A 13 33.67 -20.14 16.02
N THR A 14 34.37 -19.82 14.94
CA THR A 14 34.83 -18.45 14.69
C THR A 14 33.69 -17.60 14.13
N GLN A 15 33.81 -16.29 14.35
CA GLN A 15 32.91 -15.22 13.91
C GLN A 15 32.49 -15.35 12.42
N THR A 16 33.26 -16.06 11.60
CA THR A 16 33.02 -16.25 10.16
C THR A 16 31.85 -17.18 9.80
N THR A 17 31.35 -18.03 10.71
CA THR A 17 30.16 -18.88 10.44
C THR A 17 28.85 -18.30 11.03
N LEU A 18 28.94 -17.41 12.02
CA LEU A 18 27.79 -16.74 12.64
C LEU A 18 27.55 -15.32 12.09
N ALA A 19 28.54 -14.68 11.47
CA ALA A 19 28.42 -13.34 10.89
C ALA A 19 27.44 -13.26 9.70
N THR A 20 27.18 -14.35 9.00
CA THR A 20 26.19 -14.42 7.92
C THR A 20 24.80 -14.83 8.41
N PHE A 21 24.72 -15.67 9.45
CA PHE A 21 23.44 -16.23 9.91
C PHE A 21 22.60 -15.23 10.71
N ILE A 22 23.25 -14.36 11.49
CA ILE A 22 22.55 -13.42 12.38
C ILE A 22 21.86 -12.28 11.59
N PRO A 23 22.50 -11.63 10.60
CA PRO A 23 21.81 -10.63 9.78
C PRO A 23 20.74 -11.23 8.85
N GLU A 24 20.92 -12.46 8.36
CA GLU A 24 19.97 -13.11 7.46
C GLU A 24 18.67 -13.52 8.16
N ILE A 25 18.75 -14.07 9.39
CA ILE A 25 17.57 -14.36 10.20
C ILE A 25 16.81 -13.07 10.52
N TRP A 26 17.51 -12.01 10.92
CA TRP A 26 16.87 -10.73 11.25
C TRP A 26 16.24 -10.08 10.02
N SER A 27 16.91 -10.10 8.87
CA SER A 27 16.35 -9.62 7.60
C SER A 27 15.08 -10.39 7.23
N ASN A 28 15.05 -11.70 7.43
CA ASN A 28 13.88 -12.52 7.12
C ASN A 28 12.73 -12.33 8.13
N GLU A 29 13.02 -12.12 9.41
CA GLU A 29 12.02 -11.83 10.45
C GLU A 29 11.43 -10.43 10.28
N VAL A 30 12.24 -9.41 10.00
CA VAL A 30 11.76 -8.06 9.63
C VAL A 30 10.89 -8.14 8.37
N LYS A 31 11.32 -8.88 7.32
CA LYS A 31 10.53 -9.06 6.10
C LYS A 31 9.21 -9.78 6.37
N ALA A 32 9.18 -10.80 7.23
CA ALA A 32 7.96 -11.51 7.58
C ALA A 32 6.99 -10.60 8.36
N ALA A 33 7.50 -9.83 9.33
CA ALA A 33 6.71 -8.86 10.09
C ALA A 33 6.17 -7.72 9.19
N TYR A 34 6.97 -7.29 8.21
CA TYR A 34 6.62 -6.33 7.18
C TYR A 34 5.52 -6.86 6.25
N MET A 35 5.69 -8.07 5.69
CA MET A 35 4.73 -8.65 4.74
C MET A 35 3.38 -9.01 5.37
N CYS A 36 3.34 -9.41 6.64
CA CYS A 36 2.07 -9.75 7.30
C CYS A 36 1.14 -8.55 7.53
N ARG A 37 1.63 -7.31 7.33
CA ARG A 37 0.91 -6.08 7.71
C ARG A 37 0.70 -5.10 6.56
N LEU A 38 1.20 -5.40 5.37
CA LEU A 38 0.92 -4.62 4.17
C LEU A 38 -0.50 -4.90 3.68
N VAL A 39 -1.33 -3.87 3.64
CA VAL A 39 -2.70 -3.98 3.12
C VAL A 39 -2.75 -3.57 1.66
N VAL A 40 -2.26 -2.38 1.31
CA VAL A 40 -2.36 -1.85 -0.05
C VAL A 40 -1.24 -2.38 -0.94
N ALA A 41 -0.01 -2.48 -0.41
CA ALA A 41 1.13 -2.95 -1.19
C ALA A 41 1.00 -4.39 -1.72
N GLY A 42 0.17 -5.24 -1.09
CA GLY A 42 -0.12 -6.59 -1.56
C GLY A 42 -1.17 -6.66 -2.69
N LEU A 43 -1.95 -5.59 -2.88
CA LEU A 43 -3.05 -5.51 -3.83
C LEU A 43 -2.63 -4.88 -5.16
N VAL A 44 -1.60 -4.04 -5.13
CA VAL A 44 -1.09 -3.28 -6.27
C VAL A 44 0.00 -4.02 -7.03
N LYS A 45 0.32 -3.55 -8.24
CA LYS A 45 1.40 -4.13 -9.06
C LYS A 45 2.76 -3.82 -8.45
N ASN A 46 3.44 -4.86 -7.99
CA ASN A 46 4.78 -4.78 -7.43
C ASN A 46 5.82 -5.09 -8.51
N MET A 47 6.78 -4.20 -8.71
CA MET A 47 7.88 -4.36 -9.65
C MET A 47 9.22 -4.22 -8.92
N SER A 48 10.09 -5.22 -9.06
CA SER A 48 11.47 -5.13 -8.57
C SER A 48 12.36 -4.47 -9.62
N MET A 49 13.16 -3.48 -9.23
CA MET A 49 14.20 -2.88 -10.09
C MET A 49 15.57 -3.02 -9.45
N VAL A 50 16.60 -3.28 -10.26
CA VAL A 50 18.00 -3.20 -9.81
C VAL A 50 18.60 -1.96 -10.47
N GLY A 51 18.65 -0.84 -9.75
CA GLY A 51 19.11 0.47 -10.24
C GLY A 51 19.86 1.27 -9.17
N LYS A 52 20.04 2.57 -9.37
CA LYS A 52 20.48 3.57 -8.38
C LYS A 52 19.30 4.42 -7.90
N LYS A 53 19.43 5.04 -6.72
CA LYS A 53 18.43 6.00 -6.22
C LYS A 53 18.34 7.19 -7.19
N GLY A 54 17.12 7.58 -7.55
CA GLY A 54 16.85 8.61 -8.55
C GLY A 54 16.68 8.07 -9.97
N ASP A 55 16.83 6.76 -10.20
CA ASP A 55 16.50 6.17 -11.49
C ASP A 55 14.97 6.13 -11.69
N THR A 56 14.56 6.31 -12.95
CA THR A 56 13.17 6.21 -13.38
C THR A 56 12.92 4.90 -14.12
N ILE A 57 11.88 4.16 -13.71
CA ILE A 57 11.35 3.05 -14.49
C ILE A 57 10.47 3.62 -15.58
N HIS A 58 10.83 3.29 -16.81
CA HIS A 58 10.07 3.67 -18.00
C HIS A 58 9.15 2.50 -18.34
N ILE A 59 7.84 2.68 -18.13
CA ILE A 59 6.83 1.68 -18.42
C ILE A 59 6.09 2.11 -19.70
N PRO A 60 6.27 1.39 -20.81
CA PRO A 60 5.51 1.67 -22.03
C PRO A 60 4.02 1.48 -21.77
N ALA A 61 3.21 2.45 -22.19
CA ALA A 61 1.76 2.39 -22.18
C ALA A 61 1.29 2.41 -23.65
N PRO A 62 1.13 1.24 -24.30
CA PRO A 62 0.64 1.19 -25.67
C PRO A 62 -0.79 1.73 -25.74
N SER A 63 -1.13 2.44 -26.81
CA SER A 63 -2.50 2.90 -27.01
C SER A 63 -3.42 1.73 -27.35
N ARG A 64 -4.67 1.75 -26.87
CA ARG A 64 -5.66 0.72 -27.24
C ARG A 64 -6.04 0.91 -28.71
N GLY A 65 -5.88 -0.13 -29.54
CA GLY A 65 -6.31 -0.11 -30.94
C GLY A 65 -7.84 -0.07 -31.09
N SER A 66 -8.33 0.43 -32.23
CA SER A 66 -9.77 0.45 -32.55
C SER A 66 -10.12 -0.47 -33.72
N VAL A 67 -11.37 -0.92 -33.80
CA VAL A 67 -11.82 -1.78 -34.91
C VAL A 67 -12.36 -0.88 -36.02
N THR A 68 -11.85 -1.04 -37.24
CA THR A 68 -12.35 -0.34 -38.43
C THR A 68 -13.00 -1.33 -39.38
N ALA A 69 -14.20 -0.99 -39.87
CA ALA A 69 -14.90 -1.81 -40.85
C ALA A 69 -14.24 -1.69 -42.23
N LYS A 70 -13.86 -2.82 -42.83
CA LYS A 70 -13.28 -2.85 -44.17
C LYS A 70 -14.39 -2.82 -45.23
N ALA A 71 -14.40 -1.82 -46.10
CA ALA A 71 -15.28 -1.78 -47.26
C ALA A 71 -14.74 -2.65 -48.41
N SER A 72 -15.63 -3.12 -49.29
CA SER A 72 -15.22 -3.83 -50.51
C SER A 72 -14.47 -2.88 -51.44
N GLY A 73 -13.29 -3.29 -51.92
CA GLY A 73 -12.46 -2.51 -52.84
C GLY A 73 -11.50 -1.51 -52.19
N THR A 74 -11.42 -1.42 -50.85
CA THR A 74 -10.46 -0.55 -50.15
C THR A 74 -9.34 -1.33 -49.44
N ALA A 75 -8.16 -0.71 -49.36
CA ALA A 75 -7.04 -1.22 -48.60
C ALA A 75 -7.33 -1.21 -47.09
N VAL A 76 -6.67 -2.09 -46.33
CA VAL A 76 -6.83 -2.20 -44.87
C VAL A 76 -6.27 -0.95 -44.20
N THR A 77 -7.00 -0.37 -43.25
CA THR A 77 -6.51 0.72 -42.41
C THR A 77 -5.52 0.16 -41.39
N ILE A 78 -4.26 0.59 -41.49
CA ILE A 78 -3.21 0.28 -40.52
C ILE A 78 -3.23 1.39 -39.47
N GLN A 79 -3.33 1.01 -38.20
CA GLN A 79 -3.23 1.97 -37.10
C GLN A 79 -1.76 2.21 -36.77
N ALA A 80 -1.38 3.48 -36.72
CA ALA A 80 -0.10 3.89 -36.15
C ALA A 80 -0.28 4.01 -34.64
N ASP A 81 0.54 3.30 -33.86
CA ASP A 81 0.59 3.42 -32.41
C ASP A 81 1.71 4.39 -32.03
N THR A 82 1.36 5.49 -31.37
CA THR A 82 2.33 6.30 -30.62
C THR A 82 2.23 5.84 -29.17
N ALA A 83 3.09 4.89 -28.78
CA ALA A 83 3.12 4.41 -27.40
C ALA A 83 3.47 5.56 -26.45
N GLY A 84 2.61 5.76 -25.45
CA GLY A 84 2.89 6.66 -24.33
C GLY A 84 3.88 6.02 -23.35
N GLU A 85 4.34 6.81 -22.40
CA GLU A 85 5.25 6.34 -21.36
C GLU A 85 4.79 6.84 -19.98
N VAL A 86 4.81 5.93 -19.00
CA VAL A 86 4.65 6.27 -17.59
C VAL A 86 5.99 6.07 -16.88
N GLN A 87 6.54 7.16 -16.36
CA GLN A 87 7.82 7.15 -15.65
C GLN A 87 7.60 7.04 -14.14
N VAL A 88 8.08 5.98 -13.49
CA VAL A 88 8.04 5.82 -12.03
C VAL A 88 9.41 6.16 -11.46
N ALA A 89 9.53 7.26 -10.72
CA ALA A 89 10.78 7.63 -10.07
C ALA A 89 10.96 6.84 -8.77
N ILE A 90 12.19 6.38 -8.52
CA ILE A 90 12.58 5.76 -7.24
C ILE A 90 13.32 6.81 -6.41
N ASP A 91 12.56 7.59 -5.66
CA ASP A 91 13.04 8.74 -4.89
C ASP A 91 12.93 8.56 -3.36
N LYS A 92 12.07 7.63 -2.90
CA LYS A 92 11.81 7.42 -1.48
C LYS A 92 12.81 6.44 -0.86
N HIS A 93 13.44 6.88 0.23
CA HIS A 93 14.37 6.07 1.03
C HIS A 93 14.07 6.33 2.50
N TYR A 94 13.55 5.31 3.18
CA TYR A 94 13.24 5.36 4.59
C TYR A 94 14.09 4.36 5.36
N GLU A 95 14.47 4.74 6.57
CA GLU A 95 15.22 3.89 7.49
C GLU A 95 14.60 3.90 8.89
N TYR A 96 14.79 2.79 9.59
CA TYR A 96 14.55 2.64 11.01
C TYR A 96 15.86 2.22 11.67
N SER A 97 16.44 3.12 12.46
CA SER A 97 17.74 2.95 13.10
C SER A 97 17.60 2.94 14.62
N ARG A 98 18.21 1.95 15.29
CA ARG A 98 18.27 1.86 16.76
C ARG A 98 19.67 1.49 17.23
N LEU A 99 20.12 2.16 18.27
CA LEU A 99 21.42 1.92 18.91
C LEU A 99 21.18 1.19 20.23
N VAL A 100 21.82 0.02 20.39
CA VAL A 100 21.71 -0.83 21.58
C VAL A 100 23.06 -0.86 22.28
N GLU A 101 23.15 -0.18 23.42
CA GLU A 101 24.36 -0.13 24.25
C GLU A 101 24.72 -1.50 24.84
N ASP A 102 26.00 -1.76 25.06
CA ASP A 102 26.49 -3.05 25.54
C ASP A 102 26.01 -3.38 26.97
N ILE A 103 25.88 -2.37 27.84
CA ILE A 103 25.34 -2.57 29.20
C ILE A 103 23.87 -2.98 29.16
N ALA A 104 23.10 -2.36 28.27
CA ALA A 104 21.70 -2.70 28.04
C ALA A 104 21.59 -4.07 27.36
N ALA A 105 22.47 -4.41 26.42
CA ALA A 105 22.52 -5.70 25.77
C ALA A 105 22.82 -6.87 26.73
N MET A 106 23.63 -6.64 27.78
CA MET A 106 23.91 -7.63 28.82
C MET A 106 22.77 -7.80 29.84
N GLN A 107 21.98 -6.75 30.07
CA GLN A 107 20.87 -6.75 31.03
C GLN A 107 19.51 -7.07 30.39
N ALA A 108 19.39 -6.94 29.07
CA ALA A 108 18.15 -7.16 28.34
C ALA A 108 17.87 -8.66 28.11
N LEU A 109 16.61 -9.05 28.27
CA LEU A 109 16.13 -10.37 27.85
C LEU A 109 16.16 -10.48 26.32
N ALA A 110 16.43 -11.70 25.80
CA ALA A 110 16.43 -11.99 24.37
C ALA A 110 15.13 -11.59 23.65
N SER A 111 13.99 -11.50 24.36
CA SER A 111 12.70 -11.09 23.76
C SER A 111 12.63 -9.61 23.35
N GLN A 112 13.41 -8.72 23.98
CA GLN A 112 13.41 -7.30 23.60
C GLN A 112 13.98 -7.08 22.19
N ARG A 113 14.85 -7.99 21.72
CA ARG A 113 15.44 -7.90 20.38
C ARG A 113 14.43 -8.23 19.27
N SER A 114 13.60 -9.26 19.45
CA SER A 114 12.54 -9.62 18.49
C SER A 114 11.47 -8.51 18.43
N PHE A 115 11.15 -7.87 19.56
CA PHE A 115 10.25 -6.71 19.58
C PHE A 115 10.73 -5.55 18.70
N TYR A 116 12.02 -5.18 18.75
CA TYR A 116 12.54 -4.09 17.92
C TYR A 116 12.58 -4.45 16.43
N VAL A 117 12.77 -5.73 16.09
CA VAL A 117 12.71 -6.25 14.71
C VAL A 117 11.27 -6.16 14.18
N GLU A 118 10.29 -6.55 14.98
CA GLU A 118 8.87 -6.43 14.63
C GLU A 118 8.42 -4.97 14.48
N ASP A 119 8.86 -4.08 15.38
CA ASP A 119 8.56 -2.65 15.31
C ASP A 119 9.17 -1.99 14.07
N ALA A 120 10.42 -2.35 13.73
CA ALA A 120 11.05 -1.87 12.50
C ALA A 120 10.27 -2.30 11.25
N GLY A 121 9.82 -3.56 11.20
CA GLY A 121 8.97 -4.06 10.10
C GLY A 121 7.63 -3.34 10.03
N TYR A 122 7.00 -3.06 11.18
CA TYR A 122 5.74 -2.33 11.26
C TYR A 122 5.85 -0.87 10.78
N ALA A 123 6.86 -0.15 11.25
CA ALA A 123 7.06 1.26 10.90
C ALA A 123 7.30 1.43 9.39
N LEU A 124 8.13 0.57 8.79
CA LEU A 124 8.40 0.60 7.35
C LEU A 124 7.18 0.18 6.52
N ALA A 125 6.42 -0.84 6.95
CA ALA A 125 5.18 -1.23 6.29
C ALA A 125 4.14 -0.11 6.31
N LYS A 126 3.98 0.54 7.47
CA LYS A 126 3.06 1.68 7.62
C LYS A 126 3.42 2.82 6.69
N GLN A 127 4.71 3.18 6.60
CA GLN A 127 5.16 4.25 5.73
C GLN A 127 4.86 3.97 4.24
N ILE A 128 5.12 2.75 3.77
CA ILE A 128 4.84 2.34 2.39
C ILE A 128 3.34 2.36 2.09
N ASP A 129 2.51 1.84 3.00
CA ASP A 129 1.05 1.87 2.82
C ASP A 129 0.52 3.32 2.84
N THR A 130 1.02 4.19 3.73
CA THR A 130 0.65 5.62 3.74
C THR A 130 1.01 6.29 2.41
N ASP A 131 2.21 6.04 1.88
CA ASP A 131 2.64 6.56 0.59
C ASP A 131 1.77 6.05 -0.57
N LEU A 132 1.31 4.80 -0.52
CA LEU A 132 0.37 4.26 -1.50
C LEU A 132 -1.00 4.89 -1.38
N HIS A 133 -1.49 5.16 -0.17
CA HIS A 133 -2.75 5.87 0.00
C HIS A 133 -2.71 7.28 -0.60
N GLU A 134 -1.62 8.02 -0.39
CA GLU A 134 -1.41 9.36 -0.94
C GLU A 134 -1.42 9.38 -2.47
N VAL A 135 -1.07 8.28 -3.15
CA VAL A 135 -1.17 8.18 -4.61
C VAL A 135 -2.62 8.32 -5.11
N GLY A 136 -3.63 8.13 -4.25
CA GLY A 136 -5.03 8.40 -4.56
C GLY A 136 -5.31 9.86 -5.00
N LYS A 137 -4.46 10.82 -4.64
CA LYS A 137 -4.52 12.23 -5.11
C LYS A 137 -4.24 12.42 -6.61
N TYR A 138 -3.85 11.35 -7.29
CA TYR A 138 -3.55 11.35 -8.72
C TYR A 138 -4.52 10.50 -9.53
N PHE A 139 -5.61 10.04 -8.92
CA PHE A 139 -6.67 9.34 -9.63
C PHE A 139 -7.47 10.27 -10.54
N GLY A 140 -7.91 9.74 -11.68
CA GLY A 140 -8.56 10.50 -12.74
C GLY A 140 -7.65 11.58 -13.32
N ASP A 141 -8.13 12.81 -13.31
CA ASP A 141 -7.46 14.01 -13.81
C ASP A 141 -6.83 14.88 -12.70
N ALA A 142 -6.90 14.44 -11.45
CA ALA A 142 -6.36 15.18 -10.32
C ALA A 142 -4.83 15.29 -10.38
N THR A 143 -4.31 16.45 -10.00
CA THR A 143 -2.87 16.72 -9.90
C THR A 143 -2.50 17.03 -8.46
N ASN A 144 -2.21 15.99 -7.68
CA ASN A 144 -1.86 16.10 -6.26
C ASN A 144 -2.98 16.74 -5.42
N ASP A 145 -4.23 16.39 -5.72
CA ASP A 145 -5.42 16.88 -5.01
C ASP A 145 -6.42 15.73 -4.84
N TRP A 146 -7.24 15.78 -3.79
CA TRP A 146 -8.36 14.87 -3.62
C TRP A 146 -9.57 15.27 -4.44
N VAL A 147 -9.65 16.52 -4.90
CA VAL A 147 -10.70 16.96 -5.82
C VAL A 147 -10.33 16.56 -7.26
N GLY A 148 -11.18 15.72 -7.87
CA GLY A 148 -10.99 15.28 -9.24
C GLY A 148 -12.12 14.36 -9.73
N SER A 149 -12.09 14.01 -11.00
CA SER A 149 -13.10 13.17 -11.68
C SER A 149 -13.27 11.75 -11.12
N SER A 150 -12.35 11.31 -10.26
CA SER A 150 -12.32 9.98 -9.66
C SER A 150 -12.56 9.99 -8.16
N SER A 151 -12.92 11.13 -7.58
CA SER A 151 -13.26 11.27 -6.17
C SER A 151 -14.75 11.53 -5.99
N TRP A 152 -15.39 10.72 -5.17
CA TRP A 152 -16.83 10.72 -4.97
C TRP A 152 -17.18 10.68 -3.49
N TYR A 153 -18.38 11.10 -3.12
CA TYR A 153 -18.94 10.87 -1.79
C TYR A 153 -20.40 10.43 -1.91
N CYS A 154 -20.95 9.91 -0.81
CA CYS A 154 -22.35 9.50 -0.75
C CYS A 154 -23.19 10.65 -0.20
N ASP A 155 -23.79 11.46 -1.08
CA ASP A 155 -24.73 12.51 -0.71
C ASP A 155 -26.07 11.89 -0.25
N ALA A 156 -26.54 12.28 0.92
CA ALA A 156 -27.82 11.85 1.47
C ALA A 156 -29.03 12.17 0.57
N SER A 157 -28.93 13.21 -0.27
CA SER A 157 -30.01 13.68 -1.16
C SER A 157 -29.86 13.21 -2.61
N GLY A 158 -28.62 13.07 -3.09
CA GLY A 158 -28.28 12.84 -4.49
C GLY A 158 -27.71 11.46 -4.83
N GLY A 159 -27.37 10.62 -3.85
CA GLY A 159 -26.67 9.37 -4.08
C GLY A 159 -25.16 9.59 -4.31
N LEU A 160 -24.55 8.92 -5.28
CA LEU A 160 -23.13 9.11 -5.57
C LEU A 160 -22.87 10.44 -6.30
N THR A 161 -22.15 11.36 -5.66
CA THR A 161 -21.84 12.70 -6.18
C THR A 161 -20.34 12.95 -6.18
N ALA A 162 -19.88 13.80 -7.12
CA ALA A 162 -18.46 14.12 -7.24
C ALA A 162 -18.02 14.97 -6.05
N TYR A 163 -16.89 14.59 -5.43
CA TYR A 163 -16.36 15.29 -4.27
C TYR A 163 -15.80 16.67 -4.63
N ALA A 164 -16.10 17.65 -3.79
CA ALA A 164 -15.43 18.95 -3.74
C ALA A 164 -15.17 19.33 -2.28
N THR A 165 -14.29 20.29 -2.03
CA THR A 165 -14.02 20.81 -0.68
C THR A 165 -15.30 21.33 -0.02
N ASP A 166 -15.42 21.20 1.29
CA ASP A 166 -16.58 21.67 2.06
C ASP A 166 -17.94 21.11 1.60
N THR A 167 -17.99 19.91 0.99
CA THR A 167 -19.27 19.32 0.51
C THR A 167 -19.81 18.17 1.35
N VAL A 168 -18.94 17.43 2.05
CA VAL A 168 -19.35 16.24 2.83
C VAL A 168 -19.88 16.68 4.18
N ALA A 169 -21.17 16.47 4.44
CA ALA A 169 -21.84 16.78 5.69
C ALA A 169 -21.95 15.55 6.62
N PRO A 170 -22.24 15.72 7.92
CA PRO A 170 -22.43 14.60 8.85
C PRO A 170 -23.57 13.64 8.47
N ALA A 171 -24.56 14.12 7.71
CA ALA A 171 -25.69 13.32 7.24
C ALA A 171 -25.34 12.40 6.05
N ASP A 172 -24.20 12.65 5.40
CA ASP A 172 -23.70 11.88 4.26
C ASP A 172 -23.09 10.58 4.76
N VAL A 173 -23.94 9.57 4.85
CA VAL A 173 -23.59 8.23 5.34
C VAL A 173 -23.51 7.26 4.15
N PHE A 174 -22.62 6.29 4.27
CA PHE A 174 -22.51 5.22 3.28
C PHE A 174 -23.81 4.44 3.12
N THR A 175 -24.22 4.24 1.87
CA THR A 175 -25.40 3.45 1.49
C THR A 175 -25.05 2.40 0.44
N ASP A 176 -25.86 1.35 0.33
CA ASP A 176 -25.66 0.31 -0.69
C ASP A 176 -25.83 0.83 -2.12
N ALA A 177 -26.74 1.77 -2.33
CA ALA A 177 -26.95 2.43 -3.62
C ALA A 177 -25.69 3.18 -4.07
N CYS A 178 -25.09 3.98 -3.18
CA CYS A 178 -23.87 4.72 -3.47
C CYS A 178 -22.71 3.80 -3.90
N PHE A 179 -22.54 2.66 -3.23
CA PHE A 179 -21.48 1.72 -3.60
C PHE A 179 -21.74 1.02 -4.94
N ARG A 180 -22.99 0.67 -5.24
CA ARG A 180 -23.34 0.09 -6.54
C ARG A 180 -23.12 1.09 -7.69
N ASP A 181 -23.46 2.36 -7.47
CA ASP A 181 -23.21 3.41 -8.45
C ASP A 181 -21.71 3.60 -8.68
N LEU A 182 -20.89 3.48 -7.63
CA LEU A 182 -19.43 3.57 -7.74
C LEU A 182 -18.85 2.41 -8.56
N ILE A 183 -19.35 1.18 -8.34
CA ILE A 183 -18.97 0.01 -9.16
C ILE A 183 -19.39 0.22 -10.61
N GLN A 184 -20.60 0.71 -10.84
CA GLN A 184 -21.09 0.99 -12.20
C GLN A 184 -20.19 1.99 -12.92
N LYS A 185 -19.74 3.06 -12.25
CA LYS A 185 -18.78 4.00 -12.84
C LYS A 185 -17.46 3.33 -13.24
N GLN A 186 -17.03 2.32 -12.50
CA GLN A 186 -15.78 1.60 -12.79
C GLN A 186 -15.98 0.64 -13.97
N ASP A 187 -17.17 0.06 -14.09
CA ASP A 187 -17.58 -0.80 -15.19
C ASP A 187 -17.76 -0.01 -16.49
N ASP A 188 -18.35 1.18 -16.42
CA ASP A 188 -18.50 2.11 -17.57
C ASP A 188 -17.14 2.54 -18.16
N LEU A 189 -16.05 2.44 -17.38
CA LEU A 189 -14.68 2.70 -17.82
C LEU A 189 -13.93 1.45 -18.32
N ASP A 190 -14.64 0.32 -18.51
CA ASP A 190 -14.09 -0.95 -18.99
C ASP A 190 -12.89 -1.45 -18.14
N VAL A 191 -12.91 -1.19 -16.83
CA VAL A 191 -11.91 -1.74 -15.91
C VAL A 191 -12.19 -3.23 -15.72
N PRO A 192 -11.18 -4.12 -15.79
CA PRO A 192 -11.40 -5.55 -15.54
C PRO A 192 -12.09 -5.83 -14.20
N TYR A 193 -12.97 -6.83 -14.19
CA TYR A 193 -13.76 -7.21 -13.00
C TYR A 193 -12.93 -8.01 -11.98
N ASP A 194 -11.84 -8.64 -12.40
CA ASP A 194 -10.95 -9.39 -11.53
C ASP A 194 -10.04 -8.46 -10.73
N ASN A 195 -9.46 -8.94 -9.64
CA ASN A 195 -8.43 -8.22 -8.88
C ASN A 195 -8.77 -6.78 -8.46
N ARG A 196 -10.06 -6.47 -8.32
CA ARG A 196 -10.53 -5.25 -7.65
C ARG A 196 -10.43 -5.44 -6.13
N ALA A 197 -10.15 -4.37 -5.42
CA ALA A 197 -10.11 -4.35 -3.96
C ALA A 197 -10.62 -3.02 -3.44
N PHE A 198 -11.41 -3.08 -2.38
CA PHE A 198 -11.92 -1.91 -1.69
C PHE A 198 -11.24 -1.78 -0.33
N VAL A 199 -10.41 -0.76 -0.15
CA VAL A 199 -9.70 -0.50 1.11
C VAL A 199 -10.38 0.63 1.84
N ILE A 200 -10.84 0.35 3.05
CA ILE A 200 -11.73 1.23 3.82
C ILE A 200 -11.13 1.65 5.16
N PRO A 201 -11.47 2.86 5.65
CA PRO A 201 -11.18 3.25 7.02
C PRO A 201 -12.08 2.49 8.02
N PRO A 202 -11.68 2.39 9.31
CA PRO A 202 -12.49 1.75 10.34
C PRO A 202 -13.87 2.40 10.57
N SER A 203 -14.01 3.70 10.29
CA SER A 203 -15.28 4.42 10.38
C SER A 203 -16.31 3.88 9.38
N LEU A 204 -15.88 3.69 8.14
CA LEU A 204 -16.69 3.11 7.08
C LEU A 204 -17.02 1.65 7.35
N LYS A 205 -16.11 0.89 7.97
CA LYS A 205 -16.41 -0.48 8.43
C LYS A 205 -17.62 -0.48 9.38
N ASN A 206 -17.65 0.42 10.35
CA ASN A 206 -18.75 0.52 11.29
C ASN A 206 -20.07 0.87 10.56
N ALA A 207 -20.03 1.80 9.61
CA ALA A 207 -21.19 2.14 8.80
C ALA A 207 -21.70 0.95 7.96
N ILE A 208 -20.80 0.20 7.31
CA ILE A 208 -21.15 -0.99 6.51
C ILE A 208 -21.79 -2.08 7.40
N MET A 209 -21.25 -2.30 8.60
CA MET A 209 -21.82 -3.26 9.55
C MET A 209 -23.21 -2.86 10.06
N GLY A 210 -23.58 -1.58 9.98
CA GLY A 210 -24.92 -1.09 10.35
C GLY A 210 -25.99 -1.26 9.27
N VAL A 211 -25.62 -1.63 8.05
CA VAL A 211 -26.58 -1.82 6.94
C VAL A 211 -27.16 -3.23 7.01
N ASP A 212 -28.45 -3.34 7.32
CA ASP A 212 -29.17 -4.60 7.57
C ASP A 212 -28.97 -5.67 6.48
N ARG A 213 -28.84 -5.26 5.22
CA ARG A 213 -28.67 -6.16 4.08
C ARG A 213 -27.32 -6.86 4.03
N TYR A 214 -26.30 -6.32 4.70
CA TYR A 214 -24.95 -6.88 4.75
C TYR A 214 -24.69 -7.76 5.97
N VAL A 215 -25.60 -7.73 6.95
CA VAL A 215 -25.54 -8.55 8.17
C VAL A 215 -26.48 -9.76 8.07
N SER A 216 -27.38 -9.79 7.07
CA SER A 216 -28.30 -10.91 6.91
C SER A 216 -27.55 -12.20 6.51
N SER A 217 -27.92 -13.30 7.15
CA SER A 217 -27.27 -14.62 7.04
C SER A 217 -27.30 -15.22 5.63
N ASP A 218 -28.08 -14.65 4.71
CA ASP A 218 -28.13 -15.04 3.29
C ASP A 218 -26.89 -14.59 2.50
N PHE A 219 -26.11 -13.62 3.00
CA PHE A 219 -24.92 -13.08 2.32
C PHE A 219 -23.57 -13.48 2.95
N VAL A 220 -23.57 -14.12 4.12
CA VAL A 220 -22.34 -14.57 4.80
C VAL A 220 -22.08 -16.03 4.48
N SER A 221 -21.21 -16.31 3.50
CA SER A 221 -20.63 -17.65 3.36
C SER A 221 -19.76 -17.92 4.59
N GLY A 222 -20.12 -18.89 5.42
CA GLY A 222 -19.54 -19.17 6.75
C GLY A 222 -18.08 -19.62 6.77
N ARG A 223 -17.18 -18.95 6.05
CA ARG A 223 -15.73 -19.15 6.10
C ARG A 223 -15.08 -18.19 7.10
N ALA A 224 -14.01 -18.67 7.74
CA ALA A 224 -13.24 -17.89 8.69
C ALA A 224 -12.67 -16.62 8.05
N VAL A 225 -12.72 -15.50 8.78
CA VAL A 225 -12.13 -14.21 8.43
C VAL A 225 -10.62 -14.38 8.26
N GLU A 226 -10.11 -14.34 7.03
CA GLU A 226 -8.67 -14.30 6.78
C GLU A 226 -8.15 -12.86 6.90
N ASN A 227 -7.02 -12.69 7.60
CA ASN A 227 -6.24 -11.46 7.82
C ASN A 227 -6.76 -10.18 7.11
N ALA A 228 -7.38 -9.28 7.87
CA ALA A 228 -7.85 -7.94 7.46
C ALA A 228 -8.94 -7.88 6.37
N LYS A 229 -9.31 -9.01 5.74
CA LYS A 229 -10.45 -9.11 4.84
C LYS A 229 -11.73 -9.32 5.63
N ILE A 230 -12.65 -8.36 5.59
CA ILE A 230 -13.96 -8.51 6.28
C ILE A 230 -14.86 -9.49 5.51
N GLY A 231 -14.75 -9.49 4.19
CA GLY A 231 -15.60 -10.26 3.29
C GLY A 231 -15.51 -9.71 1.87
N GLU A 232 -16.49 -10.06 1.06
CA GLU A 232 -16.67 -9.53 -0.30
C GLU A 232 -18.05 -8.88 -0.39
N LEU A 233 -18.09 -7.69 -1.00
CA LEU A 233 -19.33 -7.00 -1.26
C LEU A 233 -19.50 -6.86 -2.77
N TYR A 234 -20.60 -7.41 -3.31
CA TYR A 234 -20.85 -7.48 -4.75
C TYR A 234 -19.68 -8.07 -5.56
N GLY A 235 -18.97 -9.04 -4.99
CA GLY A 235 -17.82 -9.70 -5.64
C GLY A 235 -16.48 -8.97 -5.50
N ILE A 236 -16.43 -7.85 -4.78
CA ILE A 236 -15.19 -7.09 -4.52
C ILE A 236 -14.72 -7.33 -3.07
N PRO A 237 -13.49 -7.79 -2.84
CA PRO A 237 -12.94 -7.97 -1.50
C PRO A 237 -12.72 -6.64 -0.78
N ILE A 238 -13.18 -6.57 0.47
CA ILE A 238 -13.04 -5.40 1.35
C ILE A 238 -11.92 -5.63 2.36
N TYR A 239 -10.98 -4.70 2.40
CA TYR A 239 -9.87 -4.66 3.36
C TYR A 239 -9.97 -3.43 4.26
N VAL A 240 -9.57 -3.56 5.52
CA VAL A 240 -9.55 -2.44 6.46
C VAL A 240 -8.13 -1.93 6.64
N SER A 241 -7.94 -0.62 6.52
CA SER A 241 -6.67 0.05 6.81
C SER A 241 -6.90 1.20 7.77
N THR A 242 -6.08 1.28 8.83
CA THR A 242 -6.04 2.45 9.72
C THR A 242 -5.20 3.59 9.14
N ASN A 243 -4.50 3.36 8.02
CA ASN A 243 -3.59 4.31 7.39
C ASN A 243 -4.26 5.13 6.28
N CYS A 244 -5.57 5.01 6.11
CA CYS A 244 -6.36 5.87 5.23
C CYS A 244 -6.17 7.36 5.60
N PRO A 245 -5.75 8.22 4.65
CA PRO A 245 -5.45 9.61 4.92
C PRO A 245 -6.71 10.41 5.22
N VAL A 246 -6.52 11.47 6.00
CA VAL A 246 -7.51 12.53 6.17
C VAL A 246 -7.46 13.39 4.91
N VAL A 247 -8.58 13.46 4.22
CA VAL A 247 -8.78 14.21 2.98
C VAL A 247 -8.97 15.69 3.30
N GLU A 248 -9.75 15.96 4.33
CA GLU A 248 -10.06 17.29 4.84
C GLU A 248 -10.23 17.19 6.36
N ALA A 249 -9.54 18.06 7.10
CA ALA A 249 -9.63 18.08 8.56
C ALA A 249 -10.89 18.81 9.01
N ALA A 250 -11.42 18.45 10.19
CA ALA A 250 -12.62 19.07 10.76
C ALA A 250 -12.53 20.60 10.89
N ALA A 251 -11.33 21.15 11.08
CA ALA A 251 -11.11 22.59 11.19
C ALA A 251 -11.17 23.32 9.85
N ASP A 252 -10.91 22.60 8.76
CA ASP A 252 -10.86 23.14 7.40
C ASP A 252 -12.16 22.91 6.63
N ASN A 253 -13.04 22.01 7.12
CA ASN A 253 -14.34 21.72 6.53
C ASN A 253 -15.44 22.63 7.11
N SER A 254 -16.09 23.41 6.26
CA SER A 254 -17.17 24.34 6.62
C SER A 254 -18.55 23.66 6.70
N ALA A 255 -18.70 22.46 6.13
CA ALA A 255 -19.91 21.65 6.10
C ALA A 255 -19.94 20.54 7.17
N ASN A 256 -18.83 20.27 7.86
CA ASN A 256 -18.69 19.18 8.82
C ASN A 256 -17.84 19.57 10.03
N THR A 257 -18.11 18.93 11.17
CA THR A 257 -17.33 19.10 12.39
C THR A 257 -16.41 17.91 12.68
N GLY A 258 -16.40 16.89 11.81
CA GLY A 258 -15.52 15.72 11.87
C GLY A 258 -14.56 15.68 10.70
N ASP A 259 -13.45 14.95 10.87
CA ASP A 259 -12.50 14.70 9.78
C ASP A 259 -13.16 13.85 8.68
N VAL A 260 -12.72 14.06 7.45
CA VAL A 260 -13.17 13.27 6.31
C VAL A 260 -12.00 12.43 5.80
N LYS A 261 -12.24 11.15 5.53
CA LYS A 261 -11.22 10.16 5.17
C LYS A 261 -11.46 9.54 3.81
N GLN A 262 -10.37 9.06 3.20
CA GLN A 262 -10.41 8.33 1.94
C GLN A 262 -10.67 6.83 2.17
N ALA A 263 -11.67 6.29 1.50
CA ALA A 263 -11.73 4.88 1.11
C ALA A 263 -11.34 4.77 -0.38
N MET A 264 -10.64 3.71 -0.77
CA MET A 264 -10.16 3.56 -2.14
C MET A 264 -10.71 2.29 -2.78
N LEU A 265 -11.25 2.42 -3.97
CA LEU A 265 -11.61 1.31 -4.84
C LEU A 265 -10.55 1.22 -5.94
N ILE A 266 -9.75 0.16 -5.90
CA ILE A 266 -8.60 -0.01 -6.78
C ILE A 266 -8.65 -1.33 -7.54
N HIS A 267 -8.04 -1.34 -8.71
CA HIS A 267 -7.67 -2.55 -9.43
C HIS A 267 -6.15 -2.76 -9.31
N ARG A 268 -5.65 -3.99 -9.41
CA ARG A 268 -4.20 -4.29 -9.29
C ARG A 268 -3.30 -3.39 -10.16
N ASP A 269 -3.77 -2.99 -11.34
CA ASP A 269 -3.01 -2.16 -12.29
C ASP A 269 -3.18 -0.64 -12.11
N THR A 270 -3.98 -0.17 -11.13
CA THR A 270 -4.15 1.29 -10.93
C THR A 270 -2.90 1.94 -10.37
N MET A 271 -2.17 1.22 -9.53
CA MET A 271 -0.99 1.71 -8.82
C MET A 271 0.20 0.77 -9.06
N ILE A 272 1.38 1.36 -9.07
CA ILE A 272 2.64 0.64 -9.19
C ILE A 272 3.50 0.96 -7.97
N LEU A 273 3.92 -0.10 -7.29
CA LEU A 273 4.97 -0.06 -6.28
C LEU A 273 6.25 -0.58 -6.93
N ALA A 274 7.21 0.30 -7.13
CA ALA A 274 8.53 -0.04 -7.63
C ALA A 274 9.50 -0.17 -6.44
N MET A 275 9.94 -1.38 -6.11
CA MET A 275 10.93 -1.58 -5.05
C MET A 275 12.30 -1.84 -5.66
N GLN A 276 13.26 -0.97 -5.33
CA GLN A 276 14.66 -1.17 -5.71
C GLN A 276 15.35 -2.11 -4.72
N GLN A 277 15.06 -1.89 -3.44
CA GLN A 277 15.57 -2.68 -2.35
C GLN A 277 14.42 -2.99 -1.42
N ASN A 278 14.06 -4.29 -1.38
CA ASN A 278 13.18 -4.79 -0.34
C ASN A 278 13.84 -4.56 1.04
N VAL A 279 13.04 -4.57 2.10
CA VAL A 279 13.51 -4.29 3.46
C VAL A 279 14.75 -5.12 3.77
N ARG A 280 15.86 -4.45 4.04
CA ARG A 280 17.09 -5.08 4.52
C ARG A 280 17.38 -4.57 5.93
N SER A 281 18.04 -5.39 6.72
CA SER A 281 18.55 -5.00 8.04
C SER A 281 20.06 -5.20 8.07
N GLN A 282 20.77 -4.23 8.63
CA GLN A 282 22.23 -4.23 8.79
C GLN A 282 22.59 -3.88 10.23
N THR A 283 23.68 -4.47 10.71
CA THR A 283 24.17 -4.21 12.06
C THR A 283 25.65 -3.86 12.07
N GLN A 284 26.02 -2.81 12.80
CA GLN A 284 27.40 -2.39 12.96
C GLN A 284 27.69 -1.98 14.41
N TYR A 285 28.80 -2.44 14.96
CA TYR A 285 29.30 -1.97 16.25
C TYR A 285 29.91 -0.57 16.13
N LYS A 286 29.45 0.37 16.96
CA LYS A 286 29.97 1.73 17.05
C LYS A 286 30.79 1.87 18.33
N GLN A 287 32.11 1.91 18.16
CA GLN A 287 33.05 1.98 19.27
C GLN A 287 32.91 3.28 20.08
N GLU A 288 32.56 4.39 19.43
CA GLU A 288 32.33 5.70 20.07
C GLU A 288 31.20 5.67 21.10
N TRP A 289 30.24 4.77 20.92
CA TRP A 289 29.03 4.66 21.74
C TRP A 289 28.98 3.36 22.55
N LEU A 290 30.00 2.50 22.42
CA LEU A 290 30.02 1.14 23.01
C LEU A 290 28.69 0.41 22.80
N ALA A 291 28.22 0.40 21.54
CA ALA A 291 26.87 -0.02 21.19
C ALA A 291 26.77 -0.66 19.80
N ASN A 292 25.79 -1.53 19.63
CA ASN A 292 25.41 -2.09 18.33
C ASN A 292 24.32 -1.23 17.68
N LEU A 293 24.62 -0.63 16.53
CA LEU A 293 23.64 0.03 15.69
C LEU A 293 22.96 -1.00 14.78
N VAL A 294 21.64 -1.08 14.83
CA VAL A 294 20.80 -1.85 13.92
C VAL A 294 20.01 -0.87 13.06
N THR A 295 20.16 -0.96 11.75
CA THR A 295 19.45 -0.12 10.78
C THR A 295 18.73 -1.00 9.79
N SER A 296 17.43 -0.77 9.62
CA SER A 296 16.63 -1.40 8.56
C SER A 296 16.15 -0.34 7.58
N ASP A 297 16.37 -0.55 6.29
CA ASP A 297 16.03 0.42 5.25
C ASP A 297 15.30 -0.19 4.06
N ALA A 298 14.48 0.65 3.42
CA ALA A 298 13.74 0.33 2.20
C ALA A 298 13.86 1.48 1.20
N VAL A 299 14.04 1.12 -0.08
CA VAL A 299 14.13 2.09 -1.18
C VAL A 299 13.09 1.74 -2.24
N TYR A 300 12.16 2.66 -2.48
CA TYR A 300 11.01 2.42 -3.34
C TYR A 300 10.51 3.71 -4.01
N GLY A 301 9.67 3.53 -5.02
CA GLY A 301 8.88 4.56 -5.67
C GLY A 301 7.43 4.10 -5.80
N VAL A 302 6.49 5.04 -5.75
CA VAL A 302 5.06 4.78 -5.92
C VAL A 302 4.49 5.72 -6.97
N LYS A 303 3.63 5.21 -7.84
CA LYS A 303 2.96 6.04 -8.85
C LYS A 303 1.64 5.44 -9.33
N ALA A 304 0.69 6.29 -9.70
CA ALA A 304 -0.52 5.90 -10.42
C ALA A 304 -0.18 5.58 -11.88
N TYR A 305 -0.67 4.45 -12.40
CA TYR A 305 -0.43 4.01 -13.78
C TYR A 305 -1.71 4.16 -14.61
N GLN A 306 -2.74 3.36 -14.32
CA GLN A 306 -4.08 3.57 -14.87
C GLN A 306 -4.92 4.40 -13.88
N ASN A 307 -4.63 5.70 -13.84
CA ASN A 307 -5.26 6.65 -12.93
C ASN A 307 -6.79 6.72 -13.07
N THR A 308 -7.35 6.45 -14.24
CA THR A 308 -8.81 6.44 -14.46
C THR A 308 -9.52 5.22 -13.87
N GLY A 309 -8.81 4.13 -13.59
CA GLY A 309 -9.41 2.89 -13.08
C GLY A 309 -9.48 2.79 -11.56
N GLY A 310 -8.91 3.75 -10.84
CA GLY A 310 -8.94 3.84 -9.38
C GLY A 310 -9.85 4.98 -8.93
N PHE A 311 -10.70 4.73 -7.94
CA PHE A 311 -11.61 5.73 -7.40
C PHE A 311 -11.40 5.93 -5.90
N ASN A 312 -11.61 7.17 -5.47
CA ASN A 312 -11.69 7.53 -4.06
C ASN A 312 -13.16 7.70 -3.69
N LEU A 313 -13.56 7.06 -2.59
CA LEU A 313 -14.80 7.35 -1.91
C LEU A 313 -14.46 8.09 -0.61
N ILE A 314 -14.89 9.34 -0.54
CA ILE A 314 -14.63 10.26 0.54
C ILE A 314 -15.76 10.10 1.56
N VAL A 315 -15.40 9.80 2.82
CA VAL A 315 -16.35 9.37 3.85
C VAL A 315 -16.06 10.01 5.20
N ASN A 316 -17.10 10.15 6.02
CA ASN A 316 -16.97 10.63 7.39
C ASN A 316 -16.10 9.69 8.26
N ALA A 317 -15.22 10.27 9.08
CA ALA A 317 -14.33 9.56 10.01
C ALA A 317 -15.04 9.09 11.30
#